data_AF-A0A914YGR1-F1
#
_entry.id   AF-A0A914YGR1-F1
#
_cell.length_a   1.000
_cell.length_b   1.000
_cell.length_c   1.000
_cell.angle_alpha   90.00
_cell.angle_beta   90.00
_cell.angle_gamma   90.00
#
_symmetry.space_group_name_H-M   'P 1'
#
loop_
_entity.id
_entity.type
_entity.pdbx_description
1 polymer ?
#
loop_
_entity_poly.entity_id
_entity_poly.type
_entity_poly.pdbx_seq_one_letter_code
_entity_poly.pdbx_strand_id
1 'polypeptide(L)'
;MGFEQEVNKILDYIPITNLKPETEDAEDEKFLMANFNSKQKYRQTVMFTATMSASVERLARQYLRRPAVVNIGTIGKPTERTEQIVHFISEERKRKMLVKVLEENNKPPIIIFVNQKKVWSRYSWKIFAETWF
;
A
#
# COMPACT_ATOMS: atom_id res chain seq x y z
N MET A 1 -14.01 0.82 5.93
CA MET A 1 -13.82 0.93 7.39
C MET A 1 -14.71 1.99 8.05
N GLY A 2 -15.53 2.76 7.31
CA GLY A 2 -16.53 3.65 7.92
C GLY A 2 -15.99 4.93 8.55
N PHE A 3 -14.68 5.17 8.50
CA PHE A 3 -14.01 6.28 9.19
C PHE A 3 -14.20 7.67 8.56
N GLU A 4 -14.98 7.81 7.49
CA GLU A 4 -15.14 9.10 6.81
C GLU A 4 -15.68 10.20 7.73
N GLN A 5 -16.65 9.87 8.58
CA GLN A 5 -17.22 10.83 9.52
C GLN A 5 -16.20 11.28 10.57
N GLU A 6 -15.31 10.39 11.02
CA GLU A 6 -14.27 10.70 12.00
C GLU A 6 -13.17 11.55 11.39
N VAL A 7 -12.78 11.22 10.15
CA VAL A 7 -11.83 12.01 9.37
C VAL A 7 -12.35 13.43 9.17
N ASN A 8 -13.63 13.59 8.81
CA ASN A 8 -14.22 14.91 8.63
C ASN A 8 -14.19 15.73 9.93
N LYS A 9 -14.57 15.11 11.06
CA LYS A 9 -14.51 15.76 12.37
C LYS A 9 -13.11 16.26 12.70
N ILE A 10 -12.08 15.44 12.51
CA ILE A 10 -10.69 15.84 12.78
C ILE A 10 -10.28 17.04 11.93
N LEU A 11 -10.66 17.01 10.65
CA LEU A 11 -10.24 18.01 9.69
C LEU A 11 -10.96 19.36 9.89
N ASP A 12 -12.16 19.36 10.47
CA ASP A 12 -12.89 20.57 10.88
C ASP A 12 -12.18 21.34 12.01
N TYR A 13 -11.37 20.65 12.83
CA TYR A 13 -10.56 21.30 13.85
C TYR A 13 -9.28 21.97 13.30
N ILE A 14 -8.95 21.75 12.03
CA ILE A 14 -7.71 22.32 11.47
C ILE A 14 -7.97 23.77 11.04
N PRO A 15 -7.15 24.74 11.51
CA PRO A 15 -7.33 26.14 11.16
C PRO A 15 -7.25 26.37 9.64
N ILE A 16 -8.25 27.09 9.12
CA ILE A 16 -8.39 27.45 7.71
C ILE A 16 -7.60 28.69 7.30
N THR A 17 -6.99 29.40 8.27
CA THR A 17 -6.31 30.68 8.04
C THR A 17 -5.11 30.59 7.11
N ASN A 18 -4.45 29.44 7.04
CA ASN A 18 -3.30 29.20 6.19
C ASN A 18 -3.65 28.30 4.99
N LEU A 19 -4.92 28.23 4.57
CA LEU A 19 -5.32 27.44 3.41
C LEU A 19 -4.81 28.08 2.10
N LYS A 20 -4.34 27.25 1.18
CA LYS A 20 -3.93 27.70 -0.16
C LYS A 20 -5.15 28.27 -0.92
N PRO A 21 -5.04 29.45 -1.57
CA PRO A 21 -6.13 30.01 -2.37
C PRO A 21 -6.42 29.14 -3.61
N GLU A 22 -7.67 29.19 -4.11
CA GLU A 22 -8.13 28.44 -5.29
C GLU A 22 -7.87 29.17 -6.63
N THR A 23 -6.92 30.12 -6.65
CA THR A 23 -6.54 30.87 -7.85
C THR A 23 -5.48 30.13 -8.66
N GLU A 24 -5.39 30.42 -9.97
CA GLU A 24 -4.34 29.87 -10.85
C GLU A 24 -2.93 30.34 -10.42
N ASP A 25 -2.81 31.59 -9.96
CA ASP A 25 -1.56 32.13 -9.43
C ASP A 25 -1.01 31.33 -8.24
N ALA A 26 -1.86 30.60 -7.52
CA ALA A 26 -1.45 29.75 -6.42
C ALA A 26 -0.72 28.48 -6.89
N GLU A 27 -0.77 28.14 -8.18
CA GLU A 27 -0.08 27.00 -8.77
C GLU A 27 1.20 27.39 -9.50
N ASP A 28 1.43 28.68 -9.69
CA ASP A 28 2.65 29.16 -10.30
C ASP A 28 3.86 28.86 -9.39
N GLU A 29 4.88 28.26 -9.99
CA GLU A 29 6.09 27.81 -9.31
C GLU A 29 6.79 28.96 -8.55
N LYS A 30 6.82 30.17 -9.11
CA LYS A 30 7.48 31.32 -8.49
C LYS A 30 6.73 31.77 -7.25
N PHE A 31 5.40 31.83 -7.31
CA PHE A 31 4.57 32.21 -6.16
C PHE A 31 4.61 31.14 -5.06
N LEU A 32 4.59 29.86 -5.43
CA LEU A 32 4.74 28.75 -4.49
C LEU A 32 6.09 28.77 -3.78
N MET A 33 7.19 28.97 -4.51
CA MET A 33 8.53 29.04 -3.94
C MET A 33 8.74 30.28 -3.07
N ALA A 34 8.17 31.43 -3.46
CA ALA A 34 8.18 32.64 -2.64
C ALA A 34 7.40 32.46 -1.33
N ASN A 35 6.22 31.82 -1.37
CA ASN A 35 5.44 31.51 -0.18
C ASN A 35 6.15 30.50 0.74
N PHE A 36 6.78 29.47 0.16
CA PHE A 36 7.49 28.43 0.91
C PHE A 36 8.63 28.99 1.77
N ASN A 37 9.35 29.98 1.25
CA ASN A 37 10.45 30.65 1.96
C ASN A 37 9.98 31.73 2.96
N SER A 38 8.67 31.94 3.08
CA SER A 38 8.10 32.93 3.99
C SER A 38 7.74 32.33 5.36
N LYS A 39 7.61 33.19 6.39
CA LYS A 39 7.18 32.80 7.73
C LYS A 39 5.72 32.33 7.79
N GLN A 40 4.90 32.68 6.78
CA GLN A 40 3.46 32.42 6.74
C GLN A 40 3.10 31.59 5.51
N LYS A 41 3.64 30.37 5.49
CA LYS A 41 3.42 29.38 4.43
C LYS A 41 2.01 28.80 4.44
N TYR A 42 1.51 28.47 3.26
CA TYR A 42 0.26 27.73 3.13
C TYR A 42 0.40 26.31 3.69
N ARG A 43 -0.69 25.80 4.25
CA ARG A 43 -0.83 24.41 4.67
C ARG A 43 -0.74 23.51 3.45
N GLN A 44 0.26 22.63 3.45
CA GLN A 44 0.35 21.55 2.47
C GLN A 44 -0.33 20.31 3.04
N THR A 45 -1.18 19.68 2.24
CA THR A 45 -1.87 18.45 2.60
C THR A 45 -1.50 17.39 1.57
N VAL A 46 -1.01 16.26 2.06
CA VAL A 46 -0.60 15.13 1.23
C VAL A 46 -1.49 13.94 1.58
N MET A 47 -2.07 13.31 0.56
CA MET A 47 -2.90 12.13 0.72
C MET A 47 -2.22 10.96 0.03
N PHE A 48 -1.94 9.90 0.78
CA PHE A 48 -1.42 8.64 0.24
C PHE A 48 -2.56 7.63 0.16
N THR A 49 -2.78 7.06 -1.02
CA THR A 49 -3.75 5.99 -1.19
C THR A 49 -3.27 4.99 -2.22
N ALA A 50 -3.54 3.71 -1.98
CA ALA A 50 -3.33 2.65 -2.96
C ALA A 50 -4.47 2.57 -3.98
N THR A 51 -5.66 3.09 -3.65
CA THR A 51 -6.84 3.04 -4.53
C THR A 51 -7.66 4.33 -4.43
N MET A 52 -8.24 4.76 -5.54
CA MET A 52 -9.14 5.92 -5.59
C MET A 52 -10.59 5.46 -5.63
N SER A 53 -11.15 5.05 -4.49
CA SER A 53 -12.59 4.82 -4.38
C SER A 53 -13.35 6.15 -4.28
N ALA A 54 -14.64 6.16 -4.61
CA ALA A 54 -15.47 7.37 -4.59
C ALA A 54 -15.47 8.10 -3.23
N SER A 55 -15.37 7.37 -2.11
CA SER A 55 -15.27 7.97 -0.77
C SER A 55 -13.93 8.69 -0.57
N VAL A 56 -12.82 8.13 -1.08
CA VAL A 56 -11.49 8.76 -1.00
C VAL A 56 -11.43 9.99 -1.90
N GLU A 57 -12.05 9.93 -3.08
CA GLU A 57 -12.12 11.08 -3.98
C GLU A 57 -12.89 12.25 -3.36
N ARG A 58 -14.00 11.98 -2.67
CA ARG A 58 -14.77 13.00 -1.96
C ARG A 58 -13.95 13.69 -0.87
N LEU A 59 -13.20 12.92 -0.08
CA LEU A 59 -12.24 13.45 0.91
C LEU A 59 -11.14 14.28 0.24
N ALA A 60 -10.57 13.79 -0.86
CA ALA A 60 -9.53 14.49 -1.60
C ALA A 60 -10.02 15.86 -2.08
N ARG A 61 -11.22 15.96 -2.67
CA ARG A 61 -11.80 17.22 -3.14
C ARG A 61 -12.11 18.21 -2.02
N GLN A 62 -12.50 17.72 -0.85
CA GLN A 62 -12.84 18.57 0.28
C GLN A 62 -11.60 19.20 0.93
N TYR A 63 -10.49 18.48 0.96
CA TYR A 63 -9.32 18.85 1.77
C TYR A 63 -8.08 19.24 0.98
N LEU A 64 -7.93 18.76 -0.26
CA LEU A 64 -6.84 19.14 -1.14
C LEU A 64 -7.27 20.32 -2.00
N ARG A 65 -6.41 21.34 -2.08
CA ARG A 65 -6.57 22.48 -2.97
C ARG A 65 -5.68 22.28 -4.18
N ARG A 66 -6.30 21.91 -5.30
CA ARG A 66 -5.66 21.59 -6.58
C ARG A 66 -4.42 20.67 -6.42
N PRO A 67 -4.63 19.39 -6.05
CA PRO A 67 -3.54 18.47 -5.79
C PRO A 67 -2.86 18.01 -7.09
N ALA A 68 -1.53 17.90 -7.05
CA ALA A 68 -0.80 17.10 -8.03
C ALA A 68 -0.98 15.60 -7.69
N VAL A 69 -1.26 14.78 -8.69
CA VAL A 69 -1.41 13.33 -8.53
C VAL A 69 -0.15 12.64 -9.02
N VAL A 70 0.53 11.93 -8.11
CA VAL A 70 1.72 11.13 -8.42
C VAL A 70 1.33 9.66 -8.33
N ASN A 71 1.28 8.99 -9.48
CA ASN A 71 1.00 7.56 -9.56
C ASN A 71 2.29 6.80 -9.83
N ILE A 72 2.63 5.85 -8.96
CA ILE A 72 3.80 4.98 -9.11
C ILE A 72 3.31 3.61 -9.58
N GLY A 73 3.68 3.22 -10.80
CA GLY A 73 3.27 1.95 -11.42
C GLY A 73 2.00 2.05 -12.29
N THR A 74 1.61 0.93 -12.90
CA THR A 74 0.41 0.84 -13.75
C THR A 74 -0.80 0.45 -12.91
N ILE A 75 -1.86 1.27 -12.97
CA ILE A 75 -3.14 1.00 -12.28
C ILE A 75 -3.68 -0.36 -12.72
N GLY A 76 -3.92 -1.26 -11.77
CA GLY A 76 -4.68 -2.50 -12.01
C GLY A 76 -3.91 -3.72 -12.51
N LYS A 77 -2.58 -3.66 -12.63
CA LYS A 77 -1.77 -4.85 -12.93
C LYS A 77 -0.93 -5.25 -11.71
N PRO A 78 -1.49 -6.01 -10.75
CA PRO A 78 -0.63 -6.77 -9.87
C PRO A 78 0.11 -7.76 -10.76
N THR A 79 1.41 -7.54 -10.92
CA THR A 79 2.34 -8.64 -11.09
C THR A 79 2.19 -9.48 -12.38
N GLU A 80 2.04 -8.87 -13.56
CA GLU A 80 2.21 -9.59 -14.85
C GLU A 80 3.62 -10.21 -15.01
N ARG A 81 4.58 -9.85 -14.15
CA ARG A 81 5.94 -10.40 -14.16
C ARG A 81 6.15 -11.61 -13.24
N THR A 82 5.17 -12.03 -12.45
CA THR A 82 5.31 -13.24 -11.61
C THR A 82 4.52 -14.40 -12.20
N GLU A 83 5.22 -15.50 -12.46
CA GLU A 83 4.62 -16.78 -12.75
C GLU A 83 3.89 -17.32 -11.51
N GLN A 84 2.65 -17.74 -11.68
CA GLN A 84 1.82 -18.30 -10.60
C GLN A 84 1.35 -19.68 -11.00
N ILE A 85 1.64 -20.68 -10.17
CA ILE A 85 1.27 -22.07 -10.39
C ILE A 85 0.33 -22.50 -9.25
N VAL A 86 -0.81 -23.10 -9.60
CA VAL A 86 -1.83 -23.55 -8.64
C VAL A 86 -1.92 -25.08 -8.67
N HIS A 87 -1.83 -25.70 -7.49
CA HIS A 87 -1.99 -27.15 -7.32
C HIS A 87 -3.23 -27.47 -6.49
N PHE A 88 -4.20 -28.16 -7.10
CA PHE A 88 -5.38 -28.66 -6.41
C PHE A 88 -5.06 -30.01 -5.75
N ILE A 89 -4.86 -30.00 -4.43
CA ILE A 89 -4.48 -31.19 -3.65
C ILE A 89 -5.21 -31.22 -2.31
N SER A 90 -5.42 -32.43 -1.77
CA SER A 90 -5.93 -32.60 -0.41
C SER A 90 -4.92 -32.10 0.63
N GLU A 91 -5.41 -31.74 1.81
CA GLU A 91 -4.58 -31.13 2.86
C GLU A 91 -3.40 -32.03 3.27
N GLU A 92 -3.62 -33.34 3.35
CA GLU A 92 -2.58 -34.33 3.67
C GLU A 92 -1.44 -34.39 2.64
N ARG A 93 -1.74 -34.08 1.37
CA ARG A 93 -0.77 -34.12 0.28
C ARG A 93 0.03 -32.83 0.12
N LYS A 94 -0.40 -31.73 0.76
CA LYS A 94 0.30 -30.42 0.70
C LYS A 94 1.76 -30.51 1.09
N ARG A 95 2.08 -31.33 2.11
CA ARG A 95 3.47 -31.52 2.55
C ARG A 95 4.35 -32.14 1.47
N LYS A 96 3.92 -33.28 0.91
CA LYS A 96 4.70 -33.99 -0.11
C LYS A 96 4.92 -33.11 -1.34
N MET A 97 3.90 -32.35 -1.72
CA MET A 97 4.00 -31.40 -2.82
C MET A 97 4.99 -30.27 -2.53
N LEU A 98 4.99 -29.72 -1.31
CA LEU A 98 5.91 -28.66 -0.92
C LEU A 98 7.38 -29.12 -1.01
N VAL A 99 7.70 -30.30 -0.50
CA VAL A 99 9.06 -30.87 -0.60
C VAL A 99 9.47 -31.01 -2.07
N LYS A 100 8.60 -31.57 -2.91
CA LYS A 100 8.85 -31.69 -4.35
C LYS A 100 9.12 -30.34 -5.02
N VAL A 101 8.34 -29.30 -4.68
CA VAL A 101 8.54 -27.93 -5.24
C VAL A 101 9.86 -27.32 -4.77
N LEU A 102 10.28 -27.58 -3.53
CA LEU A 102 11.56 -27.11 -2.99
C LEU A 102 12.75 -27.83 -3.64
N GLU A 103 12.64 -29.13 -3.88
CA GLU A 103 13.65 -29.93 -4.60
C GLU A 103 13.81 -29.46 -6.05
N GLU A 104 12.70 -29.15 -6.74
CA GLU A 104 12.72 -28.62 -8.10
C GLU A 104 13.26 -27.18 -8.18
N ASN A 105 13.03 -26.36 -7.14
CA ASN A 105 13.41 -24.94 -7.10
C ASN A 105 14.45 -24.66 -6.01
N ASN A 106 15.71 -24.99 -6.27
CA ASN A 106 16.78 -24.89 -5.28
C ASN A 106 17.48 -23.50 -5.22
N LYS A 107 16.71 -22.40 -5.26
CA LYS A 107 17.27 -21.03 -5.18
C LYS A 107 16.82 -20.31 -3.91
N PRO A 108 17.53 -20.48 -2.78
CA PRO A 108 17.28 -19.70 -1.58
C PRO A 108 17.66 -18.22 -1.79
N PRO A 109 17.00 -17.26 -1.11
CA PRO A 109 15.97 -17.44 -0.09
C PRO A 109 14.55 -17.62 -0.68
N ILE A 110 13.76 -18.50 -0.06
CA ILE A 110 12.34 -18.77 -0.41
C ILE A 110 11.45 -18.42 0.78
N ILE A 111 10.26 -17.86 0.51
CA ILE A 111 9.26 -17.52 1.54
C ILE A 111 8.05 -18.44 1.41
N ILE A 112 7.67 -19.10 2.52
CA ILE A 112 6.50 -19.98 2.60
C ILE A 112 5.46 -19.33 3.53
N PHE A 113 4.30 -18.96 2.99
CA PHE A 113 3.20 -18.40 3.76
C PHE A 113 2.27 -19.50 4.30
N VAL A 114 1.90 -19.41 5.57
CA VAL A 114 0.90 -20.27 6.21
C VAL A 114 -0.10 -19.45 7.02
N ASN A 115 -1.36 -19.88 7.04
CA ASN A 115 -2.45 -19.11 7.66
C ASN A 115 -2.41 -19.11 9.20
N GLN A 116 -1.88 -20.17 9.81
CA GLN A 116 -1.85 -20.33 11.27
C GLN A 116 -0.46 -20.64 11.79
N LYS A 117 -0.05 -19.98 12.89
CA LYS A 117 1.25 -20.19 13.54
C LYS A 117 1.46 -21.65 14.01
N LYS A 118 0.41 -22.31 14.53
CA LYS A 118 0.48 -23.71 14.98
C LYS A 118 0.85 -24.67 13.84
N VAL A 119 0.35 -24.36 12.64
CA VAL A 119 0.60 -25.14 11.43
C VAL A 119 2.07 -24.99 11.02
N TRP A 120 2.64 -23.78 11.08
CA TRP A 120 4.08 -23.53 10.87
C TRP A 120 4.96 -24.37 11.78
N SER A 121 4.71 -24.34 13.10
CA SER A 121 5.54 -25.06 14.08
C SER A 121 5.61 -26.57 13.79
N ARG A 122 4.55 -27.14 13.22
CA ARG A 122 4.51 -28.56 12.83
C ARG A 122 5.27 -28.87 11.54
N TYR A 123 5.35 -27.91 10.61
CA TYR A 123 6.01 -28.07 9.32
C TYR A 123 7.50 -27.73 9.35
N SER A 124 7.89 -26.67 10.08
CA SER A 124 9.26 -26.17 10.14
C SER A 124 10.25 -27.28 10.51
N TRP A 125 10.05 -27.97 11.62
CA TRP A 125 10.97 -29.03 12.08
C TRP A 125 11.18 -30.15 11.04
N LYS A 126 10.12 -30.54 10.31
CA LYS A 126 10.20 -31.64 9.33
C LYS A 126 10.83 -31.21 8.02
N ILE A 127 10.55 -29.98 7.56
CA ILE A 127 11.17 -29.44 6.33
C ILE A 127 12.67 -29.22 6.55
N PHE A 128 13.06 -28.66 7.71
CA PHE A 128 14.48 -28.55 8.06
C PHE A 128 15.17 -29.91 8.16
N ALA A 129 14.49 -30.94 8.69
CA ALA A 129 15.06 -32.28 8.76
C ALA A 129 15.18 -32.98 7.39
N GLU A 130 14.25 -32.73 6.45
CA GLU A 130 14.21 -33.40 5.14
C GLU A 130 15.02 -32.69 4.04
N THR A 131 15.36 -31.41 4.21
CA THR A 131 15.97 -30.59 3.13
C THR A 131 17.39 -30.09 3.45
N TRP A 132 17.85 -30.21 4.70
CA TRP A 132 19.17 -29.71 5.15
C TRP A 132 20.07 -30.83 5.75
N PHE A 133 19.85 -32.08 5.35
CA PHE A 133 20.75 -33.21 5.56
C PHE A 133 20.96 -33.97 4.25
#